data_AF-A0A962Z8B5-F1
#
_entry.id   AF-A0A962Z8B5-F1
#
_cell.length_a   1.000
_cell.length_b   1.000
_cell.length_c   1.000
_cell.angle_alpha   90.00
_cell.angle_beta   90.00
_cell.angle_gamma   90.00
#
_symmetry.space_group_name_H-M   'P 1'
#
loop_
_entity.id
_entity.type
_entity.pdbx_description
1 polymer ?
#
loop_
_entity_poly.entity_id
_entity_poly.type
_entity_poly.pdbx_seq_one_letter_code
_entity_poly.pdbx_strand_id
1 'polypeptide(L)'
;PFDARIATLFERHQRTDKGFGPARGGDAANLLADMLAGDGTVIRDTSPWQLDTDDRRMQQALLEGYVAAAGEIEPQEAEEIDGWNRQRLKMIEAGRSKLRVGHMDLLFLPR
;
A
#
# COMPACT_ATOMS: atom_id res chain seq x y z
N PRO A 1 -15.50 -3.17 8.69
CA PRO A 1 -16.29 -2.24 7.82
C PRO A 1 -15.36 -1.19 7.22
N PHE A 2 -15.66 -0.65 6.03
CA PHE A 2 -14.88 0.40 5.35
C PHE A 2 -13.47 0.01 4.81
N ASP A 3 -12.97 -1.19 5.10
CA ASP A 3 -11.65 -1.67 4.61
C ASP A 3 -11.53 -1.64 3.09
N ALA A 4 -12.57 -2.12 2.38
CA ALA A 4 -12.59 -2.10 0.93
C ALA A 4 -12.56 -0.67 0.37
N ARG A 5 -13.22 0.28 1.05
CA ARG A 5 -13.23 1.69 0.63
C ARG A 5 -11.85 2.31 0.80
N ILE A 6 -11.20 2.10 1.95
CA ILE A 6 -9.82 2.55 2.17
C ILE A 6 -8.87 1.93 1.14
N ALA A 7 -8.99 0.64 0.84
CA ALA A 7 -8.16 -0.01 -0.17
C ALA A 7 -8.36 0.63 -1.56
N THR A 8 -9.60 0.88 -1.99
CA THR A 8 -9.89 1.57 -3.25
C THR A 8 -9.34 3.00 -3.28
N LEU A 9 -9.49 3.76 -2.18
CA LEU A 9 -8.97 5.12 -2.10
C LEU A 9 -7.44 5.13 -2.16
N PHE A 10 -6.78 4.20 -1.47
CA PHE A 10 -5.34 4.04 -1.52
C PHE A 10 -4.85 3.64 -2.92
N GLU A 11 -5.53 2.71 -3.60
CA GLU A 11 -5.21 2.34 -4.99
C GLU A 11 -5.37 3.51 -5.99
N ARG A 12 -6.35 4.41 -5.74
CA ARG A 12 -6.50 5.66 -6.50
C ARG A 12 -5.35 6.61 -6.21
N HIS A 13 -5.01 6.81 -4.93
CA HIS A 13 -3.88 7.63 -4.50
C HIS A 13 -2.56 7.17 -5.11
N GLN A 14 -2.33 5.86 -5.15
CA GLN A 14 -1.13 5.29 -5.74
C GLN A 14 -0.94 5.63 -7.22
N ARG A 15 -2.01 5.98 -7.94
CA ARG A 15 -2.01 6.34 -9.37
C ARG A 15 -2.00 7.85 -9.63
N THR A 16 -1.98 8.68 -8.58
CA THR A 16 -1.83 10.14 -8.75
C THR A 16 -0.41 10.48 -9.20
N ASP A 17 -0.26 11.66 -9.80
CA ASP A 17 1.05 12.22 -10.09
C ASP A 17 1.73 12.70 -8.80
N LYS A 18 2.94 12.22 -8.55
CA LYS A 18 3.77 12.55 -7.38
C LYS A 18 4.93 13.49 -7.73
N GLY A 19 4.84 14.21 -8.84
CA GLY A 19 5.86 15.13 -9.35
C GLY A 19 6.71 14.56 -10.51
N PHE A 20 6.36 13.38 -11.03
CA PHE A 20 7.09 12.68 -12.10
C PHE A 20 6.18 12.22 -13.24
N GLY A 21 4.94 12.70 -13.29
CA GLY A 21 3.91 12.23 -14.21
C GLY A 21 3.00 11.17 -13.58
N PRO A 22 1.98 10.69 -14.33
CA PRO A 22 1.02 9.72 -13.83
C PRO A 22 1.69 8.44 -13.32
N ALA A 23 1.48 8.11 -12.06
CA ALA A 23 2.01 6.89 -11.47
C ALA A 23 1.21 5.65 -11.91
N ARG A 24 1.88 4.49 -11.99
CA ARG A 24 1.25 3.20 -12.33
C ARG A 24 0.69 2.46 -11.11
N GLY A 25 0.83 3.04 -9.93
CA GLY A 25 0.41 2.44 -8.66
C GLY A 25 0.93 1.01 -8.49
N GLY A 26 0.06 0.10 -8.03
CA GLY A 26 0.40 -1.31 -7.83
C GLY A 26 0.88 -2.05 -9.09
N ASP A 27 0.62 -1.53 -10.29
CA ASP A 27 1.04 -2.14 -11.55
C ASP A 27 2.50 -1.82 -11.92
N ALA A 28 3.16 -0.91 -11.18
CA ALA A 28 4.47 -0.37 -11.54
C ALA A 28 5.55 -1.45 -11.73
N ALA A 29 5.64 -2.41 -10.81
CA ALA A 29 6.68 -3.42 -10.87
C ALA A 29 6.46 -4.45 -11.99
N ASN A 30 5.21 -4.78 -12.33
CA ASN A 30 4.90 -5.60 -13.51
C ASN A 30 5.24 -4.87 -14.81
N LEU A 31 4.86 -3.59 -14.92
CA LEU A 31 5.20 -2.79 -16.08
C LEU A 31 6.71 -2.67 -16.27
N LEU A 32 7.46 -2.45 -15.18
CA LEU A 32 8.92 -2.39 -15.21
C LEU A 32 9.53 -3.72 -15.69
N ALA A 33 9.01 -4.85 -15.22
CA ALA A 33 9.45 -6.17 -15.69
C ALA A 33 9.24 -6.35 -17.20
N ASP A 34 8.07 -5.99 -17.69
CA ASP A 34 7.72 -6.12 -19.11
C ASP A 34 8.59 -5.22 -20.00
N MET A 35 8.91 -4.02 -19.54
CA MET A 35 9.80 -3.10 -20.25
C MET A 35 11.25 -3.60 -20.33
N LEU A 36 11.74 -4.29 -19.31
CA LEU A 36 13.13 -4.74 -19.22
C LEU A 36 13.38 -6.13 -19.84
N ALA A 37 12.33 -6.88 -20.17
CA ALA A 37 12.42 -8.27 -20.60
C ALA A 37 13.29 -8.50 -21.86
N GLY A 38 13.48 -7.48 -22.69
CA GLY A 38 14.33 -7.55 -23.91
C GLY A 38 15.83 -7.35 -23.66
N ASP A 39 16.18 -6.65 -22.59
CA ASP A 39 17.51 -6.04 -22.40
C ASP A 39 18.39 -6.77 -21.38
N GLY A 40 17.90 -7.87 -20.82
CA GLY A 40 18.60 -8.61 -19.77
C GLY A 40 17.78 -9.74 -19.18
N THR A 41 18.15 -10.15 -17.98
CA THR A 41 17.40 -11.12 -17.18
C THR A 41 16.57 -10.39 -16.14
N VAL A 42 15.26 -10.64 -16.14
CA VAL A 42 14.33 -10.11 -15.14
C VAL A 42 13.89 -11.26 -14.22
N ILE A 43 14.04 -11.09 -12.92
CA ILE A 43 13.56 -12.00 -11.89
C ILE A 43 12.56 -11.22 -11.03
N ARG A 44 11.37 -11.79 -10.82
CA ARG A 44 10.33 -11.23 -9.95
C ARG A 44 9.81 -12.29 -8.99
N ASP A 45 9.54 -11.89 -7.75
CA ASP A 45 8.90 -12.77 -6.78
C ASP A 45 8.01 -11.99 -5.81
N THR A 46 6.99 -12.65 -5.26
CA THR A 46 6.12 -12.06 -4.24
C THR A 46 6.81 -12.10 -2.89
N SER A 47 6.88 -10.94 -2.23
CA SER A 47 7.56 -10.78 -0.94
C SER A 47 6.67 -10.04 0.07
N PRO A 48 5.44 -10.52 0.32
CA PRO A 48 4.47 -9.80 1.13
C PRO A 48 5.00 -9.54 2.54
N TRP A 49 4.81 -8.32 3.02
CA TRP A 49 5.10 -8.01 4.42
C TRP A 49 4.05 -8.67 5.31
N GLN A 50 4.50 -9.40 6.31
CA GLN A 50 3.65 -10.07 7.30
C GLN A 50 3.94 -9.42 8.64
N LEU A 51 3.00 -8.61 9.12
CA LEU A 51 3.10 -7.92 10.40
C LEU A 51 2.22 -8.62 11.42
N ASP A 52 2.83 -9.13 12.47
CA ASP A 52 2.15 -9.75 13.59
C ASP A 52 1.85 -8.71 14.68
N THR A 53 1.23 -9.15 15.78
CA THR A 53 0.76 -8.31 16.89
C THR A 53 1.87 -7.54 17.60
N ASP A 54 3.13 -7.96 17.42
CA ASP A 54 4.31 -7.31 18.00
C ASP A 54 4.82 -6.15 17.13
N ASP A 55 4.45 -6.10 15.85
CA ASP A 55 4.88 -5.07 14.88
C ASP A 55 4.05 -3.77 14.97
N ARG A 56 3.62 -3.40 16.18
CA ARG A 56 2.63 -2.32 16.40
C ARG A 56 3.04 -0.99 15.78
N ARG A 57 4.31 -0.60 15.92
CA ARG A 57 4.83 0.66 15.36
C ARG A 57 4.72 0.69 13.84
N MET A 58 5.06 -0.41 13.18
CA MET A 58 4.97 -0.51 11.72
C MET A 58 3.51 -0.54 11.26
N GLN A 59 2.63 -1.25 11.98
CA GLN A 59 1.19 -1.23 11.69
C GLN A 59 0.58 0.18 11.85
N GLN A 60 0.98 0.93 12.89
CA GLN A 60 0.53 2.31 13.10
C GLN A 60 1.00 3.25 11.98
N ALA A 61 2.27 3.15 11.58
CA ALA A 61 2.81 3.96 10.48
C ALA A 61 2.10 3.67 9.14
N LEU A 62 1.79 2.40 8.86
CA LEU A 62 1.01 2.04 7.67
C LEU A 62 -0.42 2.56 7.74
N LEU A 63 -1.07 2.44 8.90
CA LEU A 63 -2.42 2.95 9.12
C LEU A 63 -2.49 4.47 8.90
N GLU A 64 -1.53 5.22 9.46
CA GLU A 64 -1.41 6.66 9.26
C GLU A 64 -1.27 7.03 7.78
N GLY A 65 -0.39 6.32 7.05
CA GLY A 65 -0.23 6.51 5.60
C GLY A 65 -1.51 6.22 4.80
N TYR A 66 -2.24 5.15 5.13
CA TYR A 66 -3.50 4.83 4.46
C TYR A 66 -4.59 5.88 4.71
N VAL A 67 -4.69 6.39 5.94
CA VAL A 67 -5.66 7.42 6.33
C VAL A 67 -5.35 8.74 5.61
N ALA A 68 -4.09 9.17 5.60
CA ALA A 68 -3.67 10.37 4.90
C ALA A 68 -3.98 10.28 3.39
N ALA A 69 -3.57 9.18 2.74
CA ALA A 69 -3.84 8.95 1.33
C ALA A 69 -5.33 8.92 1.00
N ALA A 70 -6.15 8.27 1.84
CA ALA A 70 -7.60 8.24 1.65
C ALA A 70 -8.23 9.64 1.78
N GLY A 71 -7.82 10.42 2.79
CA GLY A 71 -8.30 11.77 3.03
C GLY A 71 -7.92 12.77 1.94
N GLU A 72 -6.76 12.59 1.29
CA GLU A 72 -6.38 13.38 0.12
C GLU A 72 -7.27 13.09 -1.10
N ILE A 73 -7.70 11.84 -1.28
CA ILE A 73 -8.53 11.43 -2.43
C ILE A 73 -10.01 11.75 -2.23
N GLU A 74 -10.53 11.56 -1.01
CA GLU A 74 -11.94 11.80 -0.70
C GLU A 74 -12.10 12.57 0.62
N PRO A 75 -11.83 13.90 0.61
CA PRO A 75 -11.96 14.73 1.81
C PRO A 75 -13.39 14.76 2.40
N GLN A 76 -14.39 14.43 1.59
CA GLN A 76 -15.81 14.43 1.98
C GLN A 76 -16.18 13.25 2.88
N GLU A 77 -15.41 12.16 2.85
CA GLU A 77 -15.59 10.95 3.68
C GLU A 77 -14.74 10.98 4.97
N ALA A 78 -14.34 12.18 5.43
CA ALA A 78 -13.42 12.34 6.55
C ALA A 78 -13.91 11.68 7.85
N GLU A 79 -15.21 11.75 8.13
CA GLU A 79 -15.80 11.16 9.34
C GLU A 79 -15.74 9.63 9.31
N GLU A 80 -16.02 9.01 8.16
CA GLU A 80 -15.95 7.56 7.98
C GLU A 80 -14.51 7.06 8.02
N ILE A 81 -13.57 7.77 7.39
CA ILE A 81 -12.14 7.47 7.41
C ILE A 81 -11.61 7.52 8.85
N ASP A 82 -11.96 8.55 9.61
CA ASP A 82 -11.53 8.71 11.01
C ASP A 82 -12.20 7.68 11.94
N GLY A 83 -13.48 7.36 11.71
CA GLY A 83 -14.17 6.27 12.39
C GLY A 83 -13.47 4.92 12.18
N TRP A 84 -13.07 4.63 10.94
CA TRP A 84 -12.30 3.44 10.59
C TRP A 84 -10.90 3.44 11.24
N ASN A 85 -10.19 4.57 11.19
CA ASN A 85 -8.88 4.74 11.80
C ASN A 85 -8.90 4.41 13.30
N ARG A 86 -9.82 5.01 14.05
CA ARG A 86 -9.98 4.74 15.49
C ARG A 86 -10.23 3.27 15.78
N GLN A 87 -11.05 2.60 14.97
CA GLN A 87 -11.34 1.18 15.15
C GLN A 87 -10.09 0.33 14.92
N ARG A 88 -9.31 0.63 13.88
CA ARG A 88 -8.07 -0.09 13.54
C ARG A 88 -6.99 0.14 14.59
N LEU A 89 -6.81 1.38 15.05
CA LEU A 89 -5.85 1.72 16.08
C LEU A 89 -6.12 0.96 17.39
N LYS A 90 -7.39 0.88 17.84
CA LYS A 90 -7.77 0.08 19.01
C LYS A 90 -7.39 -1.40 18.88
N MET A 91 -7.51 -1.98 17.68
CA MET A 91 -7.12 -3.38 17.45
C MET A 91 -5.61 -3.57 17.48
N ILE A 92 -4.84 -2.60 16.97
CA ILE A 92 -3.38 -2.62 17.04
C ILE A 92 -2.91 -2.51 18.50
N GLU A 93 -3.46 -1.55 19.26
CA GLU A 93 -3.13 -1.33 20.67
C GLU A 93 -3.49 -2.53 21.55
N ALA A 94 -4.61 -3.19 21.26
CA ALA A 94 -5.03 -4.39 21.97
C ALA A 94 -4.25 -5.67 21.59
N GLY A 95 -3.28 -5.59 20.66
CA GLY A 95 -2.54 -6.77 20.18
C GLY A 95 -3.44 -7.77 19.45
N ARG A 96 -4.47 -7.27 18.73
CA ARG A 96 -5.46 -8.09 18.02
C ARG A 96 -5.41 -7.91 16.50
N SER A 97 -4.43 -7.14 16.00
CA SER A 97 -4.26 -6.84 14.59
C SER A 97 -3.06 -7.59 14.02
N LYS A 98 -3.30 -8.25 12.89
CA LYS A 98 -2.26 -8.76 11.98
C LYS A 98 -2.53 -8.16 10.60
N LEU A 99 -1.47 -7.82 9.88
CA LEU A 99 -1.57 -7.19 8.58
C LEU A 99 -0.68 -7.92 7.57
N ARG A 100 -1.21 -8.15 6.37
CA ARG A 100 -0.44 -8.60 5.22
C ARG A 100 -0.49 -7.51 4.15
N VAL A 101 0.67 -6.98 3.77
CA VAL A 101 0.78 -6.00 2.68
C VAL A 101 1.36 -6.71 1.46
N GLY A 102 0.66 -6.63 0.32
CA GLY A 102 1.16 -7.17 -0.93
C GLY A 102 2.42 -6.43 -1.37
N HIS A 103 3.47 -7.18 -1.70
CA HIS A 103 4.73 -6.62 -2.17
C HIS A 103 5.37 -7.59 -3.17
N MET A 104 6.12 -7.04 -4.12
CA MET A 104 6.81 -7.78 -5.16
C MET A 104 8.19 -7.18 -5.34
N ASP A 105 9.20 -8.02 -5.25
CA ASP A 105 10.57 -7.65 -5.54
C ASP A 105 10.89 -7.94 -7.01
N LEU A 106 11.74 -7.08 -7.59
CA LEU A 106 12.21 -7.20 -8.95
C LEU A 106 13.72 -6.99 -8.99
N LEU A 107 14.44 -7.96 -9.56
CA LEU A 107 15.86 -7.87 -9.89
C LEU A 107 16.02 -7.86 -11.41
N PHE A 108 16.79 -6.91 -11.92
CA PHE A 108 17.19 -6.84 -13.32
C PHE A 108 18.70 -6.95 -13.45
N LEU A 109 19.17 -7.83 -14.33
CA LEU A 109 20.57 -8.02 -14.68
C LEU A 109 20.75 -7.72 -16.18
N PRO A 110 21.41 -6.61 -16.57
CA PRO A 110 21.65 -6.28 -17.97
C PRO A 110 22.61 -7.27 -18.64
N ARG A 111 22.53 -7.38 -19.97
CA ARG A 111 23.50 -8.17 -20.77
C ARG A 111 24.87 -7.49 -20.88
#